data_AF-A0A933FXH1-F1
#
_entry.id   AF-A0A933FXH1-F1
#
_cell.length_a   1.000
_cell.length_b   1.000
_cell.length_c   1.000
_cell.angle_alpha   90.00
_cell.angle_beta   90.00
_cell.angle_gamma   90.00
#
_symmetry.space_group_name_H-M   'P 1'
#
loop_
_entity.id
_entity.type
_entity.pdbx_description
1 polymer ?
#
loop_
_entity_poly.entity_id
_entity_poly.type
_entity_poly.pdbx_seq_one_letter_code
_entity_poly.pdbx_strand_id
1 'polypeptide(L)' 'MSILTSERLKGEGDGFLRIRAGKLSIIAEFDFELRRVYIEAVDWRGNVYK' A
#
# COMPACT_ATOMS: atom_id res chain seq x y z
N MET A 1 7.05 -7.53 -16.52
CA MET A 1 7.04 -8.23 -15.22
C MET A 1 6.88 -7.17 -14.14
N SER A 2 5.69 -7.04 -13.55
CA SER A 2 5.45 -6.07 -12.45
C SER A 2 6.02 -6.67 -11.17
N ILE A 3 7.01 -6.01 -10.57
CA ILE A 3 7.53 -6.40 -9.26
C ILE A 3 6.60 -5.79 -8.22
N LEU A 4 5.87 -6.64 -7.50
CA LEU A 4 5.15 -6.24 -6.30
C LEU A 4 6.15 -6.16 -5.15
N THR A 5 6.23 -5.01 -4.49
CA THR A 5 7.05 -4.84 -3.29
C THR A 5 6.19 -4.42 -2.12
N SER A 6 6.49 -4.95 -0.93
CA SER A 6 5.77 -4.63 0.30
C SER A 6 6.74 -4.26 1.40
N GLU A 7 6.46 -3.19 2.12
CA GLU A 7 7.29 -2.69 3.21
C GLU A 7 6.39 -2.29 4.38
N ARG A 8 6.76 -2.71 5.60
CA ARG A 8 6.09 -2.23 6.81
C ARG A 8 6.52 -0.79 7.07
N LEU A 9 5.56 0.07 7.30
CA LEU A 9 5.82 1.44 7.73
C LEU A 9 6.29 1.44 9.19
N LYS A 10 7.01 2.49 9.58
CA LYS A 10 7.52 2.70 10.94
C LYS A 10 7.09 4.10 11.42
N GLY A 11 7.02 4.30 12.73
CA GLY A 11 6.62 5.59 13.32
C GLY A 11 5.10 5.73 13.37
N GLU A 12 4.55 6.87 12.93
CA GLU A 12 3.10 7.11 12.93
C GLU A 12 2.31 6.11 12.05
N GLY A 13 2.98 5.47 11.09
CA GLY A 13 2.39 4.41 10.27
C GLY A 13 2.70 3.00 10.77
N ASP A 14 3.17 2.80 12.00
CA ASP A 14 3.41 1.45 12.52
C ASP A 14 2.11 0.63 12.52
N GLY A 15 2.20 -0.64 12.11
CA GLY A 15 1.05 -1.51 11.85
C GLY A 15 0.56 -1.51 10.39
N PHE A 16 0.89 -0.49 9.59
CA PHE A 16 0.50 -0.44 8.18
C PHE A 16 1.54 -1.06 7.25
N LEU A 17 1.05 -1.65 6.16
CA LEU A 17 1.84 -2.17 5.06
C LEU A 17 1.68 -1.28 3.84
N ARG A 18 2.80 -0.83 3.27
CA ARG A 18 2.82 -0.19 1.95
C ARG A 18 3.06 -1.24 0.88
N ILE A 19 2.11 -1.40 -0.02
CA ILE A 19 2.20 -2.25 -1.22
C ILE A 19 2.46 -1.35 -2.42
N ARG A 20 3.47 -1.68 -3.23
CA ARG A 20 3.78 -1.00 -4.48
C ARG A 20 3.63 -1.93 -5.66
N ALA A 21 2.93 -1.44 -6.68
CA ALA A 21 2.75 -2.08 -7.98
C ALA A 21 3.07 -1.06 -9.08
N GLY A 22 4.32 -1.03 -9.54
CA GLY A 22 4.78 -0.02 -10.48
C GLY A 22 4.66 1.39 -9.91
N LYS A 23 3.77 2.23 -10.49
CA LYS A 23 3.54 3.61 -10.02
C LYS A 23 2.42 3.72 -8.98
N LEU A 24 1.70 2.62 -8.71
CA LEU A 24 0.69 2.55 -7.67
C LEU A 24 1.34 2.26 -6.32
N SER A 25 0.96 3.02 -5.30
CA SER A 25 1.25 2.76 -3.90
C SER A 25 -0.05 2.67 -3.13
N ILE A 26 -0.21 1.62 -2.32
CA ILE A 26 -1.35 1.41 -1.45
C ILE A 26 -0.80 1.30 -0.02
N ILE A 27 -1.38 2.03 0.92
CA ILE A 27 -1.11 1.87 2.35
C ILE A 27 -2.33 1.17 2.94
N ALA A 28 -2.11 0.02 3.57
CA ALA A 28 -3.19 -0.81 4.09
C ALA A 28 -2.82 -1.51 5.39
N GLU A 29 -3.81 -1.72 6.22
CA GLU A 29 -3.74 -2.58 7.40
C GLU A 29 -4.46 -3.90 7.12
N PHE A 30 -3.91 -5.01 7.62
CA PHE A 30 -4.44 -6.34 7.42
C PHE A 30 -4.93 -6.93 8.74
N ASP A 31 -6.24 -7.14 8.82
CA ASP A 31 -6.86 -7.90 9.89
C ASP A 31 -7.04 -9.35 9.41
N PHE A 32 -6.13 -10.22 9.83
CA PHE A 32 -6.13 -11.63 9.42
C PHE A 32 -7.18 -12.47 10.18
N GLU A 33 -7.63 -12.02 11.35
CA GLU A 33 -8.66 -12.71 12.12
C GLU A 33 -10.01 -12.60 11.41
N LEU A 34 -10.35 -11.39 10.98
CA LEU A 34 -11.59 -11.11 10.24
C LEU A 34 -11.43 -11.25 8.72
N ARG A 35 -10.21 -11.51 8.23
CA ARG A 35 -9.84 -11.59 6.80
C ARG A 35 -10.22 -10.32 6.04
N ARG A 36 -9.87 -9.16 6.60
CA ARG A 36 -10.18 -7.84 6.04
C ARG A 36 -8.91 -7.05 5.76
N VAL A 37 -9.03 -6.15 4.79
CA VAL A 37 -8.00 -5.18 4.46
C VAL A 37 -8.61 -3.79 4.55
N TYR A 38 -8.01 -2.94 5.37
CA TYR A 38 -8.37 -1.53 5.47
C TYR A 38 -7.41 -0.71 4.62
N ILE A 39 -7.95 0.06 3.68
CA ILE A 39 -7.16 0.90 2.78
C ILE A 39 -7.13 2.31 3.37
N GLU A 40 -5.96 2.72 3.84
CA GLU A 40 -5.73 4.06 4.39
C GLU A 40 -5.52 5.06 3.25
N ALA A 41 -4.69 4.70 2.27
CA ALA A 41 -4.38 5.58 1.15
C ALA A 41 -4.08 4.81 -0.13
N VAL A 42 -4.45 5.40 -1.25
CA VAL A 42 -4.06 4.97 -2.59
C VAL A 42 -3.44 6.16 -3.31
N ASP A 43 -2.17 6.01 -3.71
CA ASP A 43 -1.39 7.03 -4.40
C ASP A 43 -0.92 6.49 -5.76
N TRP A 44 -1.01 7.32 -6.80
CA TRP A 44 -0.47 7.00 -8.13
C TRP A 44 0.55 8.05 -8.52
N ARG A 45 1.80 7.65 -8.61
CA ARG A 45 2.93 8.54 -8.97
C ARG A 45 3.11 8.71 -10.48
N GLY A 46 2.14 8.30 -11.29
CA GLY A 46 2.16 8.54 -12.72
C GLY A 46 1.47 9.84 -13.08
N ASN A 47 1.92 10.46 -14.17
CA ASN A 47 1.18 11.55 -14.78
C ASN A 47 0.00 10.94 -15.53
N VAL A 48 -1.21 11.05 -14.98
CA VAL A 48 -2.44 10.47 -15.56
C VAL A 48 -2.87 11.24 -16.82
N TYR A 49 -2.41 12.49 -16.96
CA TYR A 49 -2.86 13.43 -18.00
C TYR A 49 -1.74 13.87 -18.95
N LYS A 50 -0.73 13.02 -19.19
CA LYS A 50 0.25 13.24 -20.26
C LYS A 50 0.04 12.28 -21.40
#